data_AF-A0AAV5T761-F1
#
_entry.id   AF-A0AAV5T761-F1
#
_cell.length_a   1.000
_cell.length_b   1.000
_cell.length_c   1.000
_cell.angle_alpha   90.00
_cell.angle_beta   90.00
_cell.angle_gamma   90.00
#
_symmetry.space_group_name_H-M   'P 1'
#
loop_
_entity.id
_entity.type
_entity.pdbx_description
1 polymer ?
#
loop_
_entity_poly.entity_id
_entity_poly.type
_entity_poly.pdbx_seq_one_letter_code
_entity_poly.pdbx_strand_id
1 'polypeptide(L)'
;KHKWLPKRGNARVDELVHVLLWVPGDIEEEHEIEDDQDLFEGKYRMMENYKRHRAAITGYKNRPDKIERTTQTTWNVQSEKGDTIYTITDKGPEECDCEETNLHCYGCPACPRRFDCSCPDGRKAGIVCKHVHS
;
A
#
# COMPACT_ATOMS: atom_id res chain seq x y z
N LYS A 1 8.56 -43.49 -3.12
CA LYS A 1 7.21 -44.07 -3.32
C LYS A 1 6.21 -43.22 -2.52
N HIS A 2 5.46 -42.35 -3.18
CA HIS A 2 4.47 -41.49 -2.52
C HIS A 2 3.28 -42.35 -2.06
N LYS A 3 2.96 -42.29 -0.77
CA LYS A 3 1.87 -43.07 -0.16
C LYS A 3 0.60 -42.23 -0.25
N TRP A 4 -0.34 -42.64 -1.09
CA TRP A 4 -1.63 -41.98 -1.23
C TRP A 4 -2.46 -42.13 0.05
N LEU A 5 -2.99 -41.01 0.57
CA LEU A 5 -3.90 -41.00 1.71
C LEU A 5 -5.33 -41.42 1.27
N PRO A 6 -6.11 -42.08 2.15
CA PRO A 6 -7.43 -42.62 1.79
C PRO A 6 -8.43 -41.50 1.44
N LYS A 7 -9.08 -41.67 0.28
CA LYS A 7 -9.93 -40.71 -0.49
C LYS A 7 -11.11 -40.03 0.23
N ARG A 8 -11.40 -40.32 1.50
CA ARG A 8 -12.61 -39.81 2.19
C ARG A 8 -12.38 -38.67 3.18
N GLY A 9 -11.13 -38.37 3.55
CA GLY A 9 -10.81 -37.33 4.56
C GLY A 9 -10.40 -35.97 4.00
N ASN A 10 -9.94 -35.91 2.74
CA ASN A 10 -9.21 -34.76 2.21
C ASN A 10 -9.93 -34.03 1.07
N ALA A 11 -11.15 -34.42 0.68
CA ALA A 11 -11.87 -33.79 -0.42
C ALA A 11 -11.94 -32.25 -0.29
N ARG A 12 -12.09 -31.73 0.94
CA ARG A 12 -12.11 -30.29 1.22
C ARG A 12 -10.75 -29.61 1.03
N VAL A 13 -9.66 -30.32 1.34
CA VAL A 13 -8.28 -29.81 1.14
C VAL A 13 -7.95 -29.86 -0.34
N ASP A 14 -8.31 -30.94 -1.03
CA ASP A 14 -8.10 -31.09 -2.46
C ASP A 14 -8.94 -30.08 -3.26
N GLU A 15 -10.18 -29.83 -2.83
CA GLU A 15 -11.05 -28.78 -3.40
C GLU A 15 -10.50 -27.38 -3.11
N LEU A 16 -10.05 -27.09 -1.89
CA LEU A 16 -9.40 -25.82 -1.57
C LEU A 16 -8.13 -25.62 -2.40
N VAL A 17 -7.29 -26.65 -2.53
CA VAL A 17 -6.08 -26.60 -3.36
C VAL A 17 -6.46 -26.38 -4.82
N HIS A 18 -7.51 -27.04 -5.32
CA HIS A 18 -8.01 -26.81 -6.67
C HIS A 18 -8.45 -25.36 -6.87
N VAL A 19 -9.25 -24.81 -5.96
CA VAL A 19 -9.68 -23.39 -6.00
C VAL A 19 -8.47 -22.46 -5.98
N LEU A 20 -7.50 -22.70 -5.10
CA LEU A 20 -6.28 -21.86 -5.01
C LEU A 20 -5.38 -21.95 -6.24
N LEU A 21 -5.51 -22.97 -7.09
CA LEU A 21 -4.78 -23.05 -8.36
C LEU A 21 -5.41 -22.17 -9.45
N TRP A 22 -6.72 -21.95 -9.42
CA TRP A 22 -7.44 -21.20 -10.45
C TRP A 22 -7.70 -19.74 -10.08
N VAL A 23 -8.06 -19.50 -8.81
CA VAL A 23 -8.43 -18.17 -8.29
C VAL A 23 -7.38 -17.07 -8.59
N PRO A 24 -6.05 -17.32 -8.52
CA PRO A 24 -5.09 -16.29 -8.88
C PRO A 24 -5.25 -15.79 -10.31
N GLY A 25 -5.53 -16.68 -11.27
CA GLY A 25 -5.73 -16.30 -12.67
C GLY A 25 -7.04 -15.52 -12.87
N ASP A 26 -8.12 -15.95 -12.22
CA ASP A 26 -9.41 -15.23 -12.27
C ASP A 26 -9.29 -13.82 -11.67
N ILE A 27 -8.55 -13.67 -10.56
CA ILE A 27 -8.28 -12.36 -9.94
C ILE A 27 -7.39 -11.48 -10.83
N GLU A 28 -6.38 -12.07 -11.48
CA GLU A 28 -5.52 -11.34 -12.42
C GLU A 28 -6.32 -10.83 -13.62
N GLU A 29 -7.19 -11.66 -14.21
CA GLU A 29 -8.09 -11.26 -15.32
C GLU A 29 -9.08 -10.17 -14.89
N GLU A 30 -9.68 -10.29 -13.69
CA GLU A 30 -10.59 -9.26 -13.16
C GLU A 30 -9.86 -7.92 -13.01
N HIS A 31 -8.65 -7.91 -12.44
CA HIS A 31 -7.84 -6.71 -12.34
C HIS A 31 -7.44 -6.14 -13.71
N GLU A 32 -7.10 -6.97 -14.70
CA GLU A 32 -6.80 -6.51 -16.06
C GLU A 32 -8.00 -5.80 -16.68
N ILE A 33 -9.20 -6.36 -16.54
CA ILE A 33 -10.45 -5.76 -17.05
C ILE A 33 -10.75 -4.43 -16.36
N GLU A 34 -10.59 -4.36 -15.03
CA GLU A 34 -10.82 -3.14 -14.27
C GLU A 34 -9.79 -2.05 -14.60
N ASP A 35 -8.51 -2.43 -14.80
CA ASP A 35 -7.44 -1.51 -15.20
C ASP A 35 -7.67 -0.96 -16.62
N ASP A 36 -8.07 -1.81 -17.58
CA ASP A 36 -8.44 -1.42 -18.95
C ASP A 36 -9.63 -0.46 -18.98
N GLN A 37 -10.57 -0.62 -18.03
CA GLN A 37 -11.74 0.25 -17.89
C GLN A 37 -11.47 1.51 -17.04
N ASP A 38 -10.24 1.70 -16.57
CA ASP A 38 -9.82 2.77 -15.65
C ASP A 38 -10.70 2.85 -14.38
N LEU A 39 -11.22 1.69 -13.93
CA LEU A 39 -12.03 1.62 -12.73
C LEU A 39 -11.14 1.81 -11.50
N PHE A 40 -11.48 2.82 -10.69
CA PHE A 40 -10.78 3.13 -9.45
C PHE A 40 -10.72 1.92 -8.47
N GLU A 41 -11.71 1.03 -8.55
CA GLU A 41 -11.87 -0.13 -7.67
C GLU A 41 -10.87 -1.26 -7.99
N GLY A 42 -10.41 -1.39 -9.25
CA GLY A 42 -9.40 -2.40 -9.62
C GLY A 42 -7.95 -2.02 -9.33
N LYS A 43 -7.70 -0.73 -9.11
CA LYS A 43 -6.36 -0.23 -8.77
C LYS A 43 -6.10 -0.37 -7.27
N TYR A 44 -5.91 -1.61 -6.80
CA TYR A 44 -5.69 -1.94 -5.38
C TYR A 44 -4.71 -0.99 -4.68
N ARG A 45 -3.53 -0.74 -5.27
CA ARG A 45 -2.50 0.14 -4.69
C ARG A 45 -2.98 1.57 -4.54
N MET A 46 -3.73 2.06 -5.53
CA MET A 46 -4.29 3.41 -5.54
C MET A 46 -5.37 3.58 -4.46
N MET A 47 -6.28 2.61 -4.35
CA MET A 47 -7.26 2.57 -3.27
C MET A 47 -6.58 2.53 -1.90
N GLU A 48 -5.53 1.71 -1.75
CA GLU A 48 -4.77 1.58 -0.51
C GLU A 48 -4.02 2.87 -0.12
N ASN A 49 -3.48 3.61 -1.10
CA ASN A 49 -2.91 4.95 -0.89
C ASN A 49 -3.98 5.94 -0.43
N TYR A 50 -5.16 5.90 -1.04
CA TYR A 50 -6.25 6.80 -0.68
C TYR A 50 -6.82 6.52 0.74
N LYS A 51 -6.94 5.24 1.13
CA LYS A 51 -7.30 4.86 2.51
C LYS A 51 -6.29 5.41 3.53
N ARG A 52 -5.00 5.28 3.24
CA ARG A 52 -3.93 5.80 4.13
C ARG A 52 -3.92 7.32 4.20
N HIS A 53 -4.22 8.00 3.10
CA HIS A 53 -4.42 9.44 3.09
C HIS A 53 -5.56 9.88 4.00
N ARG A 54 -6.74 9.24 3.91
CA ARG A 54 -7.87 9.52 4.82
C ARG A 54 -7.52 9.27 6.28
N ALA A 55 -6.77 8.21 6.57
CA ALA A 55 -6.31 7.91 7.91
C ALA A 55 -5.35 8.99 8.43
N ALA A 56 -4.42 9.46 7.59
CA ALA A 56 -3.47 10.51 7.93
C ALA A 56 -4.17 11.84 8.24
N ILE A 57 -5.08 12.29 7.37
CA ILE A 57 -5.87 13.50 7.62
C ILE A 57 -6.62 13.38 8.95
N THR A 58 -7.25 12.24 9.22
CA THR A 58 -7.99 12.03 10.48
C THR A 58 -7.06 12.07 11.70
N GLY A 59 -5.87 11.48 11.58
CA GLY A 59 -4.89 11.37 12.66
C GLY A 59 -4.12 12.66 12.96
N TYR A 60 -3.84 13.48 11.94
CA TYR A 60 -2.87 14.57 11.98
C TYR A 60 -3.42 15.97 11.66
N LYS A 61 -4.58 16.11 11.01
CA LYS A 61 -5.12 17.43 10.59
C LYS A 61 -5.21 18.46 11.72
N ASN A 62 -5.52 18.01 12.94
CA ASN A 62 -5.64 18.86 14.13
C ASN A 62 -4.47 18.70 15.11
N ARG A 63 -3.35 18.11 14.67
CA ARG A 63 -2.16 17.81 15.49
C ARG A 63 -0.86 18.18 14.76
N PRO A 64 -0.70 19.44 14.33
CA PRO A 64 0.51 19.87 13.63
C PRO A 64 1.76 19.80 14.52
N ASP A 65 1.59 19.81 15.84
CA ASP A 65 2.65 19.60 16.84
C ASP A 65 3.35 18.23 16.70
N LYS A 66 2.69 17.26 16.06
CA LYS A 66 3.25 15.93 15.80
C LYS A 66 4.11 15.87 14.53
N ILE A 67 4.18 16.95 13.76
CA ILE A 67 4.93 17.01 12.50
C ILE A 67 6.00 18.09 12.65
N GLU A 68 7.26 17.68 12.62
CA GLU A 68 8.40 18.57 12.77
C GLU A 68 9.30 18.50 11.54
N ARG A 69 9.44 19.62 10.84
CA ARG A 69 10.34 19.69 9.69
C ARG A 69 11.78 19.81 10.15
N THR A 70 12.60 18.82 9.83
CA THR A 70 14.01 18.78 10.23
C THR A 70 14.92 19.42 9.19
N THR A 71 14.65 19.17 7.90
CA THR A 71 15.40 19.75 6.78
C THR A 71 14.46 20.13 5.63
N GLN A 72 15.03 20.56 4.49
CA GLN A 72 14.25 20.80 3.28
C GLN A 72 13.63 19.52 2.72
N THR A 73 14.32 18.38 2.84
CA THR A 73 13.91 17.10 2.27
C THR A 73 13.48 16.08 3.31
N THR A 74 13.60 16.38 4.60
CA THR A 74 13.23 15.46 5.68
C THR A 74 12.38 16.10 6.76
N TRP A 75 11.43 15.32 7.28
CA TRP A 75 10.62 15.71 8.43
C TRP A 75 10.28 14.50 9.29
N ASN A 76 10.04 14.77 10.55
CA ASN A 76 9.68 13.80 11.55
C ASN A 76 8.18 13.85 11.81
N VAL A 77 7.57 12.68 11.93
CA VAL A 77 6.16 12.52 12.27
C VAL A 77 6.08 11.61 13.48
N GLN A 78 5.52 12.13 14.56
CA GLN A 78 5.24 11.35 15.75
C GLN A 78 4.06 10.40 15.48
N SER A 79 4.18 9.16 15.93
CA SER A 79 3.07 8.20 15.92
C SER A 79 1.83 8.77 16.61
N GLU A 80 0.65 8.30 16.20
CA GLU A 80 -0.62 8.75 16.78
C GLU A 80 -0.69 8.57 18.30
N LYS A 81 -0.05 7.51 18.83
CA LYS A 81 0.01 7.20 20.26
C LYS A 81 1.13 7.95 21.01
N GLY A 82 2.15 8.47 20.30
CA GLY A 82 3.19 9.36 20.84
C GLY A 82 4.53 8.69 21.18
N ASP A 83 4.59 7.37 21.09
CA ASP A 83 5.66 6.49 21.59
C ASP A 83 6.83 6.32 20.62
N THR A 84 6.65 6.67 19.35
CA THR A 84 7.68 6.56 18.32
C THR A 84 7.65 7.76 17.37
N ILE A 85 8.83 8.16 16.89
CA ILE A 85 9.01 9.17 15.85
C ILE A 85 9.47 8.45 14.59
N TYR A 86 8.80 8.73 13.47
CA TYR A 86 9.19 8.24 12.16
C TYR A 86 9.76 9.40 11.34
N THR A 87 10.78 9.11 10.54
CA THR A 87 11.39 10.08 9.64
C THR A 87 10.90 9.81 8.23
N ILE A 88 10.51 10.87 7.55
CA ILE A 88 10.14 10.85 6.14
C ILE A 88 11.22 11.58 5.35
N THR A 89 11.56 11.02 4.19
CA THR A 89 12.55 11.57 3.27
C THR A 89 11.89 11.75 1.91
N ASP A 90 11.91 12.98 1.39
CA ASP A 90 11.63 13.32 0.00
C ASP A 90 12.92 13.12 -0.81
N LYS A 91 12.92 12.16 -1.73
CA LYS A 91 14.05 11.90 -2.61
C LYS A 91 14.12 12.84 -3.82
N GLY A 92 13.08 13.66 -4.04
CA GLY A 92 13.00 14.59 -5.15
C GLY A 92 12.01 14.17 -6.24
N PRO A 93 11.52 15.12 -7.07
CA PRO A 93 10.59 14.86 -8.16
C PRO A 93 11.14 13.91 -9.25
N GLU A 94 12.46 13.90 -9.45
CA GLU A 94 13.17 13.04 -10.40
C GLU A 94 13.00 11.53 -10.12
N GLU A 95 12.71 11.17 -8.87
CA GLU A 95 12.47 9.80 -8.44
C GLU A 95 11.01 9.36 -8.63
N CYS A 96 10.13 10.22 -9.16
CA CYS A 96 8.79 9.81 -9.60
C CYS A 96 8.73 9.64 -11.12
N ASP A 97 8.89 8.40 -11.54
CA ASP A 97 8.63 7.87 -12.88
C ASP A 97 7.25 7.17 -12.95
N CYS A 98 6.28 7.72 -12.23
CA CYS A 98 5.00 7.09 -11.93
C CYS A 98 3.96 7.14 -13.06
N GLU A 99 4.29 7.74 -14.21
CA GLU A 99 3.35 8.09 -15.29
C GLU A 99 2.53 6.88 -15.78
N GLU A 100 3.17 5.71 -15.92
CA GLU A 100 2.50 4.50 -16.42
C GLU A 100 1.72 3.73 -15.35
N THR A 101 2.09 3.88 -14.07
CA THR A 101 1.56 3.03 -12.99
C THR A 101 0.55 3.73 -12.09
N ASN A 102 0.37 5.05 -12.24
CA ASN A 102 -0.59 5.87 -11.50
C ASN A 102 -0.63 5.57 -9.98
N LEU A 103 0.54 5.37 -9.37
CA LEU A 103 0.67 5.04 -7.94
C LEU A 103 0.52 6.25 -7.01
N HIS A 104 0.24 7.43 -7.57
CA HIS A 104 0.00 8.63 -6.80
C HIS A 104 -1.28 8.53 -5.97
N CYS A 105 -1.25 9.20 -4.83
CA CYS A 105 -2.49 9.48 -4.13
C CYS A 105 -3.30 10.55 -4.88
N TYR A 106 -4.62 10.37 -5.02
CA TYR A 106 -5.49 11.41 -5.58
C TYR A 106 -5.60 12.67 -4.70
N GLY A 107 -5.38 12.54 -3.40
CA GLY A 107 -5.61 13.64 -2.44
C GLY A 107 -4.37 14.47 -2.12
N CYS A 108 -3.17 14.04 -2.53
CA CYS A 108 -1.90 14.71 -2.20
C CYS A 108 -0.76 14.22 -3.12
N PRO A 109 0.36 14.94 -3.23
CA PRO A 109 1.49 14.57 -4.09
C PRO A 109 2.28 13.34 -3.63
N ALA A 110 1.76 12.58 -2.66
CA ALA A 110 2.41 11.40 -2.12
C ALA A 110 2.59 10.31 -3.19
N CYS A 111 3.82 9.83 -3.29
CA CYS A 111 4.27 8.83 -4.25
C CYS A 111 5.21 7.83 -3.55
N PRO A 112 5.05 6.51 -3.79
CA PRO A 112 5.84 5.48 -3.11
C PRO A 112 7.29 5.39 -3.61
N ARG A 113 7.60 6.00 -4.76
CA ARG A 113 8.97 6.06 -5.28
C ARG A 113 9.73 7.29 -4.76
N ARG A 114 9.05 8.43 -4.72
CA ARG A 114 9.60 9.73 -4.25
C ARG A 114 9.78 9.81 -2.73
N PHE A 115 8.85 9.28 -1.94
CA PHE A 115 8.89 9.44 -0.49
C PHE A 115 9.17 8.12 0.22
N ASP A 116 10.13 8.14 1.13
CA ASP A 116 10.39 7.04 2.06
C ASP A 116 9.96 7.40 3.48
N CYS A 117 9.53 6.40 4.24
CA CYS A 117 9.27 6.56 5.67
C CYS A 117 9.94 5.44 6.46
N SER A 118 10.54 5.77 7.60
CA SER A 118 11.21 4.79 8.47
C SER A 118 10.26 3.83 9.20
N CYS A 119 8.94 4.04 9.11
CA CYS A 119 7.97 3.14 9.74
C CYS A 119 7.93 1.75 9.06
N PRO A 120 7.46 0.69 9.74
CA PRO A 120 7.36 -0.65 9.16
C PRO A 120 6.53 -0.71 7.86
N ASP A 121 5.46 0.10 7.78
CA ASP A 121 4.63 0.20 6.59
C ASP A 121 5.30 0.92 5.41
N GLY A 122 6.36 1.69 5.66
CA GLY A 122 7.12 2.40 4.62
C GLY A 122 7.90 1.47 3.69
N ARG A 123 7.97 0.17 3.99
CA ARG A 123 8.64 -0.83 3.15
C ARG A 123 7.72 -1.47 2.11
N LYS A 124 6.43 -1.14 2.09
CA LYS A 124 5.45 -1.75 1.17
C LYS A 124 5.62 -1.17 -0.24
N ALA A 125 6.03 -2.02 -1.18
CA ALA A 125 6.22 -1.61 -2.57
C ALA A 125 4.91 -1.09 -3.19
N GLY A 126 4.97 0.09 -3.81
CA GLY A 126 3.84 0.70 -4.51
C GLY A 126 2.74 1.28 -3.61
N ILE A 127 2.93 1.28 -2.28
CA ILE A 127 1.98 1.84 -1.32
C ILE A 127 2.71 2.76 -0.35
N VAL A 128 2.30 4.02 -0.33
CA VAL A 128 2.82 5.04 0.57
C VAL A 128 2.27 4.84 1.96
N CYS A 129 3.09 4.97 3.00
CA CYS A 129 2.61 4.85 4.37
C CYS A 129 1.76 6.06 4.79
N LYS A 130 0.94 5.89 5.83
CA LYS A 130 0.09 6.98 6.35
C LYS A 130 0.87 8.24 6.76
N HIS A 131 2.11 8.09 7.24
CA HIS A 131 2.89 9.23 7.73
C HIS A 131 3.32 10.17 6.60
N VAL A 132 3.54 9.67 5.39
CA VAL A 132 3.87 10.54 4.24
C VAL A 132 2.67 11.41 3.83
N HIS A 133 1.45 11.00 4.17
CA HIS A 133 0.23 11.75 3.89
C HIS A 133 -0.16 12.76 5.00
N SER A 134 0.63 12.87 6.08
CA SER A 134 0.30 13.68 7.27
C SER A 134 0.40 15.18 7.04
#